data_AF-A0A7S2BAX1-F1
#
_entry.id   AF-A0A7S2BAX1-F1
#
_cell.length_a   1.000
_cell.length_b   1.000
_cell.length_c   1.000
_cell.angle_alpha   90.00
_cell.angle_beta   90.00
_cell.angle_gamma   90.00
#
_symmetry.space_group_name_H-M   'P 1'
#
loop_
_entity.id
_entity.type
_entity.pdbx_description
1 polymer ?
#
loop_
_entity_poly.entity_id
_entity_poly.type
_entity_poly.pdbx_seq_one_letter_code
_entity_poly.pdbx_strand_id
1 'polypeptide(L)'
;GCNCEVLPWSGEDGGAQLVSLKPIVAGEPLTISYGELSNDIFLLDYGFCPDGDNRHDTVEVAYSVQVLDAAAALSGVDLPGATDRPQDLEPFRREALAAAGLLACLTSRQSAFLGGGQ
;
A
#
# COMPACT_ATOMS: atom_id res chain seq x y z
N GLY A 1 8.86 -2.65 -17.98
CA GLY A 1 9.20 -4.07 -17.74
C GLY A 1 10.68 -4.25 -18.01
N CYS A 2 11.38 -4.96 -17.13
CA CYS A 2 12.82 -5.20 -17.19
C CYS A 2 13.23 -6.01 -18.44
N ASN A 3 14.48 -5.87 -18.87
CA ASN A 3 15.07 -6.63 -19.99
C ASN A 3 16.09 -7.69 -19.56
N CYS A 4 16.47 -7.72 -18.28
CA CYS A 4 17.33 -8.72 -17.67
C CYS A 4 16.73 -9.28 -16.36
N GLU A 5 17.21 -10.46 -15.98
CA GLU A 5 16.92 -11.16 -14.72
C GLU A 5 18.23 -11.67 -14.10
N VAL A 6 18.29 -11.72 -12.77
CA VAL A 6 19.43 -12.28 -12.02
C VAL A 6 19.09 -13.71 -11.60
N LEU A 7 19.90 -14.67 -12.04
CA LEU A 7 19.75 -16.10 -11.72
C LEU A 7 20.97 -16.61 -10.92
N PRO A 8 20.82 -17.71 -10.16
CA PRO A 8 21.98 -18.42 -9.62
C PRO A 8 22.94 -18.84 -10.73
N TRP A 9 24.25 -18.77 -10.46
CA TRP A 9 25.26 -19.31 -11.35
C TRP A 9 25.15 -20.84 -11.44
N SER A 10 25.31 -21.40 -12.64
CA SER A 10 25.12 -22.82 -12.91
C SER A 10 26.42 -23.66 -12.92
N GLY A 11 27.57 -23.06 -12.63
CA GLY A 11 28.85 -23.75 -12.49
C GLY A 11 29.17 -24.17 -11.05
N GLU A 12 30.28 -24.90 -10.86
CA GLU A 12 30.67 -25.48 -9.57
C GLU A 12 31.09 -24.43 -8.52
N ASP A 13 31.68 -23.31 -8.95
CA ASP A 13 32.02 -22.17 -8.10
C ASP A 13 30.78 -21.28 -7.91
N GLY A 14 30.31 -21.12 -6.67
CA GLY A 14 29.09 -20.35 -6.38
C GLY A 14 29.13 -18.89 -6.84
N GLY A 15 28.02 -18.39 -7.40
CA GLY A 15 27.90 -17.02 -7.91
C GLY A 15 26.51 -16.67 -8.39
N ALA A 16 26.38 -15.55 -9.10
CA ALA A 16 25.15 -15.10 -9.76
C ALA A 16 25.44 -14.69 -11.21
N GLN A 17 24.44 -14.82 -12.09
CA GLN A 17 24.50 -14.43 -13.50
C GLN A 17 23.35 -13.49 -13.85
N LEU A 18 23.63 -12.52 -14.72
CA LEU A 18 22.64 -11.64 -15.32
C LEU A 18 22.29 -12.15 -16.72
N VAL A 19 21.02 -12.49 -16.96
CA VAL A 19 20.55 -13.08 -18.23
C VAL A 19 19.54 -12.14 -18.88
N SER A 20 19.63 -11.96 -20.20
CA SER A 20 18.69 -11.12 -20.95
C SER A 20 17.40 -11.86 -21.27
N LEU A 21 16.26 -11.28 -20.90
CA LEU A 21 14.90 -11.81 -21.15
C LEU A 21 14.42 -11.60 -22.60
N LYS A 22 15.02 -10.64 -23.30
CA LYS A 22 14.74 -10.30 -24.70
C LYS A 22 16.04 -9.88 -25.40
N PRO A 23 16.09 -9.86 -26.75
CA PRO A 23 17.21 -9.25 -27.48
C PRO A 23 17.41 -7.79 -27.05
N ILE A 24 18.67 -7.40 -26.85
CA ILE A 24 19.06 -6.06 -26.38
C ILE A 24 19.85 -5.36 -27.48
N VAL A 25 19.48 -4.12 -27.79
CA VAL A 25 20.15 -3.31 -28.82
C VAL A 25 21.35 -2.56 -28.21
N ALA A 26 22.41 -2.35 -28.98
CA ALA A 26 23.57 -1.58 -28.51
C ALA A 26 23.13 -0.15 -28.11
N GLY A 27 23.43 0.23 -26.86
CA GLY A 27 22.99 1.50 -26.26
C GLY A 27 21.63 1.46 -25.55
N GLU A 28 20.89 0.35 -25.61
CA GLU A 28 19.72 0.14 -24.73
C GLU A 28 20.19 -0.07 -23.28
N PRO A 29 19.58 0.61 -22.28
CA PRO A 29 19.94 0.40 -20.88
C PRO A 29 19.55 -1.01 -20.42
N LEU A 30 20.44 -1.66 -19.66
CA LEU A 30 20.13 -2.90 -18.97
C LEU A 30 19.30 -2.58 -17.72
N THR A 31 18.18 -3.28 -17.55
CA THR A 31 17.20 -3.06 -16.49
C THR A 31 16.79 -4.39 -15.88
N ILE A 32 16.82 -4.47 -14.56
CA ILE A 32 16.38 -5.62 -13.76
C ILE A 32 15.11 -5.26 -12.99
N SER A 33 14.33 -6.26 -12.60
CA SER A 33 13.33 -6.09 -11.55
C SER A 33 14.01 -6.19 -10.19
N TYR A 34 13.69 -5.29 -9.27
CA TYR A 34 14.06 -5.40 -7.85
C TYR A 34 13.10 -6.31 -7.07
N GLY A 35 12.03 -6.79 -7.70
CA GLY A 35 10.95 -7.53 -7.08
C GLY A 35 9.61 -6.81 -7.21
N GLU A 36 8.59 -7.35 -6.55
CA GLU A 36 7.25 -6.78 -6.49
C GLU A 36 7.17 -5.88 -5.26
N LEU A 37 7.87 -4.73 -5.35
CA LEU A 37 8.06 -3.79 -4.25
C LEU A 37 7.18 -2.55 -4.42
N SER A 38 6.75 -2.01 -3.29
CA SER A 38 5.97 -0.79 -3.16
C SER A 38 6.87 0.47 -3.24
N ASN A 39 6.29 1.63 -3.58
CA ASN A 39 7.07 2.86 -3.81
C ASN A 39 7.70 3.43 -2.54
N ASP A 40 7.12 3.14 -1.37
CA ASP A 40 7.71 3.46 -0.07
C ASP A 40 9.00 2.68 0.20
N ILE A 41 9.06 1.38 -0.12
CA ILE A 41 10.28 0.57 -0.04
C ILE A 41 11.34 1.11 -1.02
N PHE A 42 10.97 1.43 -2.26
CA PHE A 42 11.89 2.04 -3.21
C PHE A 42 12.47 3.36 -2.70
N LEU A 43 11.63 4.21 -2.09
CA LEU A 43 12.07 5.51 -1.57
C LEU A 43 12.97 5.36 -0.33
N LEU A 44 12.64 4.45 0.58
CA LEU A 44 13.33 4.29 1.87
C LEU A 44 14.64 3.50 1.77
N ASP A 45 14.65 2.37 1.05
CA ASP A 45 15.81 1.48 0.97
C ASP A 45 16.72 1.79 -0.23
N TYR A 46 16.16 2.32 -1.33
CA TYR A 46 16.89 2.58 -2.57
C TYR A 46 17.03 4.07 -2.94
N GLY A 47 16.32 4.96 -2.24
CA GLY A 47 16.46 6.42 -2.41
C GLY A 47 15.87 7.00 -3.70
N PHE A 48 14.97 6.27 -4.38
CA PHE A 48 14.27 6.75 -5.58
C PHE A 48 12.80 6.34 -5.57
N CYS A 49 11.95 7.06 -6.30
CA CYS A 49 10.59 6.63 -6.61
C CYS A 49 10.54 6.25 -8.10
N PRO A 50 9.96 5.10 -8.50
CA PRO A 50 9.82 4.74 -9.90
C PRO A 50 9.02 5.78 -10.71
N ASP A 51 9.53 6.16 -11.88
CA ASP A 51 8.79 7.04 -12.81
C ASP A 51 7.61 6.29 -13.45
N GLY A 52 6.39 6.60 -13.03
CA GLY A 52 5.15 6.10 -13.64
C GLY A 52 4.25 5.33 -12.66
N ASP A 53 3.39 4.47 -13.20
CA ASP A 53 2.44 3.67 -12.42
C ASP A 53 3.09 2.33 -12.01
N ASN A 54 3.41 2.20 -10.72
CA ASN A 54 3.90 0.95 -10.16
C ASN A 54 2.69 0.09 -9.75
N ARG A 55 2.40 -0.94 -10.54
CA ARG A 55 1.31 -1.90 -10.28
C ARG A 55 1.41 -2.66 -8.94
N HIS A 56 2.56 -2.60 -8.29
CA HIS A 56 2.86 -3.22 -6.99
C HIS A 56 2.97 -2.16 -5.87
N ASP A 57 2.57 -0.92 -6.14
CA ASP A 57 2.49 0.12 -5.11
C ASP A 57 1.38 -0.21 -4.13
N THR A 58 1.71 -0.18 -2.85
CA THR A 58 0.77 -0.51 -1.78
C THR A 58 0.86 0.53 -0.68
N VAL A 59 -0.25 0.76 0.02
CA VAL A 59 -0.27 1.62 1.20
C VAL A 59 -0.67 0.80 2.41
N GLU A 60 0.11 0.93 3.48
CA GLU A 60 -0.18 0.35 4.78
C GLU A 60 -0.97 1.36 5.63
N VAL A 61 -2.28 1.16 5.77
CA VAL A 61 -3.19 2.18 6.35
C VAL A 61 -3.59 1.85 7.78
N ALA A 62 -3.10 2.58 8.77
CA ALA A 62 -3.31 2.17 10.16
C ALA A 62 -4.78 2.27 10.67
N TYR A 63 -5.55 1.17 10.75
CA TYR A 63 -6.96 1.17 11.22
C TYR A 63 -7.12 0.85 12.71
N SER A 64 -7.51 1.81 13.54
CA SER A 64 -8.02 1.47 14.89
C SER A 64 -9.42 0.82 14.79
N VAL A 65 -9.86 -0.02 15.74
CA VAL A 65 -11.30 -0.42 15.84
C VAL A 65 -12.18 0.82 15.87
N GLN A 66 -11.75 1.74 16.72
CA GLN A 66 -12.04 3.16 16.72
C GLN A 66 -12.16 3.74 15.29
N VAL A 67 -11.13 3.71 14.41
CA VAL A 67 -11.14 4.19 13.00
C VAL A 67 -12.22 3.49 12.15
N LEU A 68 -12.60 2.25 12.46
CA LEU A 68 -13.65 1.55 11.73
C LEU A 68 -15.06 1.93 12.18
N ASP A 69 -15.34 1.96 13.49
CA ASP A 69 -16.59 2.53 14.04
C ASP A 69 -16.78 3.95 13.51
N ALA A 70 -15.65 4.64 13.43
CA ALA A 70 -15.49 5.88 12.76
C ALA A 70 -15.94 5.87 11.33
N ALA A 71 -15.36 5.03 10.49
CA ALA A 71 -15.71 4.98 9.08
C ALA A 71 -17.15 4.56 8.84
N ALA A 72 -17.74 3.75 9.72
CA ALA A 72 -19.14 3.37 9.68
C ALA A 72 -20.07 4.57 9.98
N ALA A 73 -19.89 5.22 11.13
CA ALA A 73 -20.66 6.40 11.48
C ALA A 73 -20.32 7.62 10.58
N LEU A 74 -19.13 7.60 9.94
CA LEU A 74 -18.81 8.47 8.83
C LEU A 74 -19.71 8.09 7.63
N SER A 75 -19.43 7.01 6.91
CA SER A 75 -20.09 6.62 5.64
C SER A 75 -21.60 6.31 5.71
N GLY A 76 -22.20 6.25 6.91
CA GLY A 76 -23.62 5.95 7.12
C GLY A 76 -23.96 4.46 7.05
N VAL A 77 -22.96 3.58 7.19
CA VAL A 77 -23.12 2.11 7.14
C VAL A 77 -23.38 1.57 8.55
N ASP A 78 -24.53 0.94 8.74
CA ASP A 78 -24.99 0.50 10.06
C ASP A 78 -24.35 -0.85 10.47
N LEU A 79 -23.53 -0.83 11.52
CA LEU A 79 -22.81 -2.01 12.02
C LEU A 79 -23.33 -2.41 13.42
N PRO A 80 -23.76 -3.67 13.62
CA PRO A 80 -24.39 -4.09 14.87
C PRO A 80 -23.35 -4.26 16.00
N GLY A 81 -23.06 -3.17 16.73
CA GLY A 81 -22.26 -3.22 17.97
C GLY A 81 -21.56 -1.93 18.43
N ALA A 82 -21.48 -0.87 17.61
CA ALA A 82 -20.73 0.34 17.94
C ALA A 82 -21.60 1.42 18.61
N THR A 83 -21.43 1.68 19.92
CA THR A 83 -22.31 2.60 20.66
C THR A 83 -21.62 3.47 21.73
N ASP A 84 -21.23 4.69 21.35
CA ASP A 84 -21.57 5.94 22.08
C ASP A 84 -21.13 7.19 21.29
N ARG A 85 -22.01 7.99 20.66
CA ARG A 85 -23.26 7.62 19.98
C ARG A 85 -23.52 8.65 18.84
N PRO A 86 -23.67 8.26 17.55
CA PRO A 86 -23.62 9.19 16.39
C PRO A 86 -24.67 10.32 16.30
N GLN A 87 -25.63 10.39 17.21
CA GLN A 87 -26.78 11.30 17.19
C GLN A 87 -26.48 12.76 17.60
N ASP A 88 -25.37 13.06 18.28
CA ASP A 88 -25.04 14.42 18.76
C ASP A 88 -24.30 15.30 17.72
N LEU A 89 -24.38 14.93 16.44
CA LEU A 89 -23.51 15.46 15.39
C LEU A 89 -24.23 16.36 14.38
N GLU A 90 -23.63 17.55 14.17
CA GLU A 90 -24.03 18.59 13.21
C GLU A 90 -24.35 18.00 11.83
N PRO A 91 -25.45 18.37 11.15
CA PRO A 91 -25.92 17.69 9.94
C PRO A 91 -24.86 17.48 8.87
N PHE A 92 -24.18 18.55 8.43
CA PHE A 92 -23.13 18.44 7.40
C PHE A 92 -21.87 17.75 7.92
N ARG A 93 -21.64 17.71 9.25
CA ARG A 93 -20.56 16.89 9.80
C ARG A 93 -20.99 15.45 9.89
N ARG A 94 -22.23 15.08 10.16
CA ARG A 94 -22.72 13.73 9.85
C ARG A 94 -22.73 13.37 8.36
N GLU A 95 -22.19 14.23 7.47
CA GLU A 95 -22.29 14.18 5.99
C GLU A 95 -20.95 14.38 5.24
N ALA A 96 -19.99 15.14 5.79
CA ALA A 96 -18.56 15.13 5.43
C ALA A 96 -17.73 14.26 6.40
N LEU A 97 -18.28 14.13 7.59
CA LEU A 97 -17.97 13.18 8.63
C LEU A 97 -19.15 12.13 8.72
N ALA A 98 -19.73 11.44 7.70
CA ALA A 98 -19.78 11.52 6.21
C ALA A 98 -18.75 10.79 5.30
N ALA A 99 -18.03 11.57 4.51
CA ALA A 99 -17.21 11.13 3.38
C ALA A 99 -15.82 10.50 3.66
N ALA A 100 -15.16 10.78 4.79
CA ALA A 100 -13.75 10.50 5.13
C ALA A 100 -13.34 9.49 6.28
N GLY A 101 -14.17 8.58 6.83
CA GLY A 101 -13.66 7.40 7.59
C GLY A 101 -13.29 7.43 9.12
N LEU A 102 -13.87 8.29 9.99
CA LEU A 102 -13.23 8.87 11.22
C LEU A 102 -14.13 9.31 12.44
N LEU A 103 -15.45 8.99 12.53
CA LEU A 103 -16.39 9.56 13.53
C LEU A 103 -16.47 8.93 14.96
N ALA A 104 -15.89 7.75 15.19
CA ALA A 104 -15.83 7.02 16.45
C ALA A 104 -14.44 6.42 16.65
N CYS A 105 -13.44 6.99 15.96
CA CYS A 105 -12.02 6.96 16.32
C CYS A 105 -11.73 7.82 17.57
N LEU A 106 -12.80 8.19 18.26
CA LEU A 106 -12.90 9.28 19.21
C LEU A 106 -13.29 8.74 20.60
N THR A 107 -13.35 7.41 20.78
CA THR A 107 -13.89 6.75 21.98
C THR A 107 -12.89 5.88 22.78
N SER A 108 -11.92 5.14 22.20
CA SER A 108 -10.80 4.49 22.95
C SER A 108 -9.62 3.89 22.14
N ARG A 109 -8.38 4.23 22.54
CA ARG A 109 -7.07 4.03 21.83
C ARG A 109 -6.67 2.59 21.44
N GLN A 110 -6.42 2.29 20.15
CA GLN A 110 -5.31 1.40 19.64
C GLN A 110 -5.32 1.17 18.11
N SER A 111 -4.18 1.31 17.41
CA SER A 111 -4.00 1.12 15.95
C SER A 111 -4.03 -0.35 15.45
N ALA A 112 -4.41 -0.56 14.19
CA ALA A 112 -4.13 -1.76 13.36
C ALA A 112 -3.70 -1.32 11.93
N PHE A 113 -3.93 -2.08 10.84
CA PHE A 113 -3.27 -1.91 9.52
C PHE A 113 -4.05 -2.49 8.30
N LEU A 114 -4.48 -1.67 7.32
CA LEU A 114 -5.09 -2.10 6.05
C LEU A 114 -3.98 -2.25 5.02
N GLY A 115 -3.74 -3.47 4.53
CA GLY A 115 -3.00 -3.70 3.29
C GLY A 115 -3.98 -3.89 2.14
N GLY A 116 -3.75 -3.20 1.02
CA GLY A 116 -4.41 -3.50 -0.24
C GLY A 116 -3.70 -4.66 -0.93
N GLY A 117 -4.32 -5.84 -0.99
CA GLY A 117 -3.75 -6.99 -1.67
C GLY A 117 -4.17 -7.09 -3.14
N GLN A 118 -3.18 -7.22 -4.01
CA GLN A 118 -3.20 -8.15 -5.15
C GLN A 118 -1.78 -8.63 -5.44
#